data_AF-A0A8T4FNG9-F1
#
_entry.id   AF-A0A8T4FNG9-F1
#
_cell.length_a   1.000
_cell.length_b   1.000
_cell.length_c   1.000
_cell.angle_alpha   90.00
_cell.angle_beta   90.00
_cell.angle_gamma   90.00
#
_symmetry.space_group_name_H-M   'P 1'
#
loop_
_entity.id
_entity.type
_entity.pdbx_description
1 polymer ?
#
loop_
_entity_poly.entity_id
_entity_poly.type
_entity_poly.pdbx_seq_one_letter_code
_entity_poly.pdbx_strand_id
1 'polypeptide(L)'
;MDAEKLPTSKLRRMSEKGDPAVQCELGIRLLGGVLGASADPDMALTLLEEASSKGEPKASAAAEGIRESENPAVRAMHNLAGWYASKALDEGAVDKDFAVYWYRRAIDEGELPALYDLARFYYMLGGDDYEPAALLFKYYWEVEGERSDDALGMLSRMLSNGWIKSGWNCYCDVVALLKEYSDLDTTEYELDLDESAPVDDLTVDSYFASDPEYPGTVAGDQGLSRKRSVLEVLLNMGIPATQRANGSCAVRIKDCPDLPERVSQFGYVVKESRASYIVKEPAKR
;
A
#
# COMPACT_ATOMS: atom_id res chain seq x y z
N MET A 1 7.19 25.13 13.36
CA MET A 1 5.73 25.03 13.52
C MET A 1 5.37 23.63 13.06
N ASP A 2 4.65 22.85 13.86
CA ASP A 2 4.39 21.44 13.53
C ASP A 2 3.22 21.36 12.54
N ALA A 3 3.52 21.38 11.24
CA ALA A 3 2.51 21.33 10.18
C ALA A 3 1.62 20.08 10.30
N GLU A 4 2.20 18.96 10.73
CA GLU A 4 1.55 17.66 10.96
C GLU A 4 0.36 17.75 11.93
N LYS A 5 0.40 18.66 12.91
CA LYS A 5 -0.67 18.83 13.92
C LYS A 5 -1.79 19.75 13.47
N LEU A 6 -1.68 20.39 12.31
CA LEU A 6 -2.69 21.33 11.82
C LEU A 6 -3.85 20.61 11.14
N PRO A 7 -5.08 21.13 11.21
CA PRO A 7 -6.18 20.59 10.43
C PRO A 7 -6.00 20.90 8.95
N THR A 8 -6.47 20.01 8.07
CA THR A 8 -6.28 20.10 6.61
C THR A 8 -6.82 21.41 6.03
N SER A 9 -7.93 21.93 6.56
CA SER A 9 -8.51 23.22 6.15
C SER A 9 -7.57 24.40 6.39
N LYS A 10 -6.76 24.35 7.46
CA LYS A 10 -5.78 25.38 7.79
C LYS A 10 -4.52 25.22 6.95
N LEU A 11 -4.08 23.99 6.70
CA LEU A 11 -2.95 23.71 5.79
C LEU A 11 -3.22 24.24 4.38
N ARG A 12 -4.41 24.04 3.80
CA ARG A 12 -4.77 24.59 2.48
C ARG A 12 -4.62 26.11 2.38
N ARG A 13 -5.01 26.85 3.42
CA ARG A 13 -4.85 28.32 3.45
C ARG A 13 -3.39 28.74 3.65
N MET A 14 -2.60 27.91 4.33
CA MET A 14 -1.21 28.21 4.64
C MET A 14 -0.27 27.82 3.50
N SER A 15 -0.62 26.81 2.70
CA SER A 15 0.18 26.37 1.55
C SER A 15 0.30 27.46 0.47
N GLU A 16 -0.71 28.34 0.35
CA GLU A 16 -0.67 29.52 -0.53
C GLU A 16 0.50 30.48 -0.21
N LYS A 17 1.00 30.45 1.03
CA LYS A 17 2.17 31.26 1.44
C LYS A 17 3.49 30.63 1.03
N GLY A 18 3.47 29.43 0.47
CA GLY A 18 4.65 28.73 -0.05
C GLY A 18 5.58 28.16 1.02
N ASP A 19 5.11 27.94 2.25
CA ASP A 19 5.90 27.26 3.29
C ASP A 19 6.11 25.78 2.90
N PRO A 20 7.36 25.32 2.72
CA PRO A 20 7.65 23.98 2.21
C PRO A 20 7.14 22.86 3.12
N ALA A 21 7.20 23.01 4.45
CA ALA A 21 6.72 21.98 5.37
C ALA A 21 5.19 21.87 5.34
N VAL A 22 4.49 23.00 5.19
CA VAL A 22 3.03 23.03 5.00
C VAL A 22 2.63 22.42 3.66
N GLN A 23 3.37 22.73 2.59
CA GLN A 23 3.12 22.15 1.26
C GLN A 23 3.35 20.64 1.26
N CYS A 24 4.45 20.17 1.86
CA CYS A 24 4.74 18.75 2.03
C CYS A 24 3.61 18.03 2.76
N GLU A 25 3.23 18.53 3.95
CA GLU A 25 2.18 17.91 4.77
C GLU A 25 0.82 17.88 4.05
N LEU A 26 0.44 18.98 3.38
CA LEU A 26 -0.78 19.00 2.59
C LEU A 26 -0.70 18.02 1.41
N GLY A 27 0.43 17.95 0.72
CA GLY A 27 0.67 17.02 -0.38
C GLY A 27 0.50 15.57 0.07
N ILE A 28 1.09 15.18 1.19
CA ILE A 28 0.96 13.84 1.79
C ILE A 28 -0.51 13.50 2.08
N ARG A 29 -1.27 14.43 2.65
CA ARG A 29 -2.70 14.21 2.94
C ARG A 29 -3.54 14.01 1.69
N LEU A 30 -3.26 14.78 0.64
CA LEU A 30 -3.94 14.66 -0.65
C LEU A 30 -3.51 13.40 -1.41
N LEU A 31 -2.27 12.94 -1.24
CA LEU A 31 -1.77 11.71 -1.82
C LEU A 31 -2.55 10.50 -1.28
N GLY A 32 -2.70 10.44 0.04
CA GLY A 32 -3.44 9.36 0.71
C GLY A 32 -4.95 9.57 0.78
N GLY A 33 -5.46 10.79 0.59
CA GLY A 33 -6.85 11.12 0.93
C GLY A 33 -7.15 10.87 2.41
N VAL A 34 -6.31 11.39 3.29
CA VAL A 34 -6.35 11.15 4.75
C VAL A 34 -6.63 12.42 5.54
N LEU A 35 -6.96 12.27 6.83
CA LEU A 35 -7.18 13.40 7.76
C LEU A 35 -8.22 14.42 7.24
N GLY A 36 -9.32 13.90 6.69
CA GLY A 36 -10.41 14.71 6.12
C GLY A 36 -10.06 15.40 4.79
N ALA A 37 -8.92 15.06 4.18
CA ALA A 37 -8.61 15.45 2.81
C ALA A 37 -9.20 14.43 1.83
N SER A 38 -9.87 14.90 0.78
CA SER A 38 -10.14 14.05 -0.38
C SER A 38 -8.85 13.82 -1.16
N ALA A 39 -8.67 12.62 -1.69
CA ALA A 39 -7.52 12.30 -2.52
C ALA A 39 -7.48 13.21 -3.76
N ASP A 40 -6.31 13.78 -4.03
CA ASP A 40 -6.05 14.63 -5.19
C ASP A 40 -4.57 14.45 -5.58
N PRO A 41 -4.24 13.39 -6.34
CA PRO A 41 -2.86 13.05 -6.65
C PRO A 41 -2.15 14.14 -7.45
N ASP A 42 -2.83 14.81 -8.38
CA ASP A 42 -2.22 15.86 -9.20
C ASP A 42 -1.79 17.07 -8.34
N MET A 43 -2.67 17.52 -7.44
CA MET A 43 -2.35 18.58 -6.49
C MET A 43 -1.29 18.11 -5.49
N ALA A 44 -1.36 16.86 -5.03
CA ALA A 44 -0.38 16.28 -4.12
C ALA A 44 1.04 16.33 -4.71
N LEU A 45 1.20 15.83 -5.93
CA LEU A 45 2.49 15.79 -6.63
C LEU A 45 3.03 17.19 -6.87
N THR A 46 2.17 18.13 -7.29
CA THR A 46 2.57 19.53 -7.46
C THR A 46 3.12 20.13 -6.16
N LEU A 47 2.43 19.94 -5.04
CA LEU A 47 2.87 20.44 -3.74
C LEU A 47 4.16 19.79 -3.25
N LEU A 48 4.32 18.49 -3.48
CA LEU A 48 5.55 17.74 -3.13
C LEU A 48 6.74 18.22 -3.97
N GLU A 49 6.57 18.43 -5.28
CA GLU A 49 7.62 18.99 -6.13
C GLU A 49 8.00 20.41 -5.71
N GLU A 50 7.03 21.27 -5.42
CA GLU A 50 7.29 22.63 -4.93
C GLU A 50 8.04 22.62 -3.60
N ALA A 51 7.61 21.79 -2.64
CA ALA A 51 8.28 21.65 -1.35
C ALA A 51 9.70 21.07 -1.52
N SER A 52 9.88 20.08 -2.40
CA SER A 52 11.19 19.52 -2.74
C SER A 52 12.12 20.58 -3.35
N SER A 53 11.63 21.41 -4.28
CA SER A 53 12.42 22.50 -4.89
C SER A 53 12.92 23.53 -3.88
N LYS A 54 12.26 23.62 -2.71
CA LYS A 54 12.62 24.48 -1.58
C LYS A 54 13.48 23.77 -0.53
N GLY A 55 13.87 22.52 -0.79
CA GLY A 55 14.77 21.74 0.06
C GLY A 55 14.08 21.03 1.24
N GLU A 56 12.77 20.77 1.17
CA GLU A 56 12.09 19.97 2.19
C GLU A 56 12.51 18.48 2.01
N PRO A 57 13.14 17.83 3.02
CA PRO A 57 13.72 16.50 2.83
C PRO A 57 12.69 15.39 2.58
N LYS A 58 11.55 15.42 3.30
CA LYS A 58 10.48 14.43 3.17
C LYS A 58 9.81 14.53 1.80
N ALA A 59 9.56 15.74 1.32
CA ALA A 59 9.06 15.99 -0.01
C ALA A 59 10.08 15.65 -1.10
N SER A 60 11.38 15.87 -0.86
CA SER A 60 12.42 15.52 -1.83
C SER A 60 12.54 14.02 -2.05
N ALA A 61 12.45 13.24 -0.98
CA ALA A 61 12.35 11.78 -1.11
C ALA A 61 11.06 11.39 -1.85
N ALA A 62 9.91 11.90 -1.42
CA ALA A 62 8.63 11.58 -2.06
C ALA A 62 8.58 11.93 -3.57
N ALA A 63 9.21 13.03 -3.98
CA ALA A 63 9.23 13.49 -5.37
C ALA A 63 10.35 12.87 -6.23
N GLU A 64 11.18 11.98 -5.68
CA GLU A 64 12.28 11.36 -6.43
C GLU A 64 11.76 10.47 -7.57
N GLY A 65 12.19 10.74 -8.80
CA GLY A 65 11.85 9.90 -9.97
C GLY A 65 10.36 9.86 -10.36
N ILE A 66 9.47 10.61 -9.71
CA ILE A 66 8.02 10.52 -9.95
C ILE A 66 7.65 10.90 -11.39
N ARG A 67 8.41 11.79 -12.05
CA ARG A 67 8.16 12.23 -13.43
C ARG A 67 8.46 11.16 -14.48
N GLU A 68 9.29 10.19 -14.13
CA GLU A 68 9.70 9.08 -14.99
C GLU A 68 8.85 7.83 -14.74
N SER A 69 8.02 7.86 -13.70
CA SER A 69 7.13 6.76 -13.32
C SER A 69 5.86 6.74 -14.16
N GLU A 70 5.41 5.55 -14.55
CA GLU A 70 4.10 5.33 -15.17
C GLU A 70 2.95 5.70 -14.22
N ASN A 71 3.17 5.53 -12.92
CA ASN A 71 2.25 5.97 -11.87
C ASN A 71 3.00 6.84 -10.84
N PRO A 72 3.07 8.16 -11.07
CA PRO A 72 3.81 9.09 -10.20
C PRO A 72 3.30 9.12 -8.76
N ALA A 73 1.99 9.00 -8.57
CA ALA A 73 1.37 9.02 -7.24
C ALA A 73 1.77 7.77 -6.42
N VAL A 74 1.72 6.60 -7.05
CA VAL A 74 2.10 5.34 -6.41
C VAL A 74 3.62 5.31 -6.13
N ARG A 75 4.45 5.79 -7.06
CA ARG A 75 5.89 5.98 -6.82
C ARG A 75 6.14 6.92 -5.64
N ALA A 76 5.39 8.03 -5.54
CA ALA A 76 5.52 8.95 -4.41
C ALA A 76 5.14 8.30 -3.07
N MET A 77 4.11 7.44 -3.04
CA MET A 77 3.75 6.67 -1.84
C MET A 77 4.88 5.72 -1.43
N HIS A 78 5.43 4.96 -2.39
CA HIS A 78 6.55 4.05 -2.15
C HIS A 78 7.77 4.80 -1.62
N ASN A 79 8.16 5.91 -2.24
CA ASN A 79 9.29 6.71 -1.79
C ASN A 79 9.08 7.31 -0.39
N LEU A 80 7.86 7.79 -0.12
CA LEU A 80 7.49 8.30 1.19
C LEU A 80 7.58 7.20 2.26
N ALA A 81 7.16 5.98 1.94
CA ALA A 81 7.33 4.81 2.81
C ALA A 81 8.81 4.56 3.12
N GLY A 82 9.68 4.64 2.10
CA GLY A 82 11.14 4.53 2.26
C GLY A 82 11.73 5.61 3.16
N TRP A 83 11.26 6.86 3.05
CA TRP A 83 11.68 7.94 3.94
C TRP A 83 11.32 7.65 5.40
N TYR A 84 10.07 7.25 5.67
CA TYR A 84 9.63 6.88 7.02
C TYR A 84 10.36 5.64 7.54
N ALA A 85 10.63 4.65 6.68
CA ALA A 85 11.37 3.45 7.05
C ALA A 85 12.80 3.79 7.49
N SER A 86 13.50 4.66 6.76
CA SER A 86 14.82 5.13 7.15
C SER A 86 14.77 5.83 8.51
N LYS A 87 13.76 6.68 8.73
CA LYS A 87 13.57 7.35 10.03
C LYS A 87 13.29 6.40 11.18
N ALA A 88 12.46 5.38 10.95
CA ALA A 88 12.16 4.38 11.95
C ALA A 88 13.39 3.56 12.37
N LEU A 89 14.34 3.32 11.45
CA LEU A 89 15.59 2.61 11.73
C LEU A 89 16.61 3.49 12.47
N ASP A 90 16.67 4.78 12.15
CA ASP A 90 17.66 5.72 12.71
C ASP A 90 17.22 6.32 14.06
N GLU A 91 15.95 6.72 14.19
CA GLU A 91 15.42 7.50 15.32
C GLU A 91 14.53 6.66 16.26
N GLY A 92 14.41 5.35 15.99
CA GLY A 92 13.55 4.41 16.70
C GLY A 92 12.15 4.29 16.09
N ALA A 93 11.37 3.33 16.56
CA ALA A 93 10.11 2.87 15.92
C ALA A 93 8.94 3.88 15.82
N VAL A 94 9.19 5.19 16.01
CA VAL A 94 8.18 6.26 15.92
C VAL A 94 7.50 6.31 14.55
N ASP A 95 8.25 6.01 13.49
CA ASP A 95 7.78 6.12 12.11
C ASP A 95 7.44 4.77 11.45
N LYS A 96 7.49 3.67 12.23
CA LYS A 96 7.21 2.32 11.71
C LYS A 96 5.82 2.23 11.08
N ASP A 97 4.80 2.72 11.78
CA ASP A 97 3.42 2.63 11.30
C ASP A 97 3.19 3.46 10.03
N PHE A 98 3.87 4.60 9.88
CA PHE A 98 3.80 5.41 8.66
C PHE A 98 4.46 4.70 7.48
N ALA A 99 5.63 4.08 7.69
CA ALA A 99 6.29 3.29 6.67
C ALA A 99 5.39 2.14 6.20
N VAL A 100 4.86 1.34 7.14
CA VAL A 100 3.95 0.22 6.84
C VAL A 100 2.70 0.70 6.09
N TYR A 101 2.06 1.79 6.55
CA TYR A 101 0.90 2.36 5.89
C TYR A 101 1.18 2.71 4.42
N TRP A 102 2.25 3.44 4.14
CA TRP A 102 2.54 3.91 2.79
C TRP A 102 3.02 2.79 1.85
N TYR A 103 3.80 1.83 2.35
CA TYR A 103 4.16 0.64 1.57
C TYR A 103 2.91 -0.16 1.21
N ARG A 104 2.04 -0.46 2.18
CA ARG A 104 0.80 -1.20 1.94
C ARG A 104 -0.09 -0.51 0.92
N ARG A 105 -0.23 0.82 1.00
CA ARG A 105 -0.98 1.57 -0.01
C ARG A 105 -0.37 1.54 -1.40
N ALA A 106 0.95 1.56 -1.52
CA ALA A 106 1.61 1.43 -2.81
C ALA A 106 1.36 0.02 -3.40
N ILE A 107 1.41 -1.02 -2.57
CA ILE A 107 1.10 -2.41 -2.93
C ILE A 107 -0.36 -2.54 -3.40
N ASP A 108 -1.31 -1.98 -2.66
CA ASP A 108 -2.75 -2.01 -3.00
C ASP A 108 -3.06 -1.35 -4.35
N GLU A 109 -2.23 -0.38 -4.77
CA GLU A 109 -2.33 0.31 -6.06
C GLU A 109 -1.37 -0.29 -7.12
N GLY A 110 -0.71 -1.42 -6.82
CA GLY A 110 0.02 -2.27 -7.77
C GLY A 110 1.55 -2.13 -7.80
N GLU A 111 2.17 -1.40 -6.88
CA GLU A 111 3.64 -1.27 -6.82
C GLU A 111 4.27 -2.49 -6.15
N LEU A 112 4.55 -3.53 -6.93
CA LEU A 112 5.17 -4.74 -6.42
C LEU A 112 6.54 -4.52 -5.75
N PRO A 113 7.43 -3.61 -6.23
CA PRO A 113 8.68 -3.30 -5.52
C PRO A 113 8.48 -2.83 -4.07
N ALA A 114 7.35 -2.19 -3.76
CA ALA A 114 7.02 -1.77 -2.40
C ALA A 114 6.81 -2.96 -1.45
N LEU A 115 6.38 -4.12 -1.95
CA LEU A 115 6.25 -5.36 -1.17
C LEU A 115 7.61 -5.87 -0.70
N TYR A 116 8.60 -5.91 -1.59
CA TYR A 116 9.96 -6.33 -1.24
C TYR A 116 10.61 -5.37 -0.25
N ASP A 117 10.45 -4.06 -0.45
CA ASP A 117 11.00 -3.05 0.45
C ASP A 117 10.34 -3.07 1.83
N LEU A 118 9.05 -3.36 1.92
CA LEU A 118 8.35 -3.59 3.19
C LEU A 118 8.87 -4.84 3.91
N ALA A 119 9.07 -5.95 3.20
CA ALA A 119 9.68 -7.15 3.75
C ALA A 119 11.09 -6.88 4.28
N ARG A 120 11.90 -6.14 3.51
CA ARG A 120 13.25 -5.71 3.92
C ARG A 120 13.20 -4.80 5.14
N PHE A 121 12.22 -3.90 5.22
CA PHE A 121 12.05 -3.02 6.36
C PHE A 121 11.78 -3.80 7.65
N TYR A 122 10.84 -4.74 7.62
CA TYR A 122 10.59 -5.64 8.76
C TYR A 122 11.81 -6.49 9.13
N TYR A 123 12.53 -7.02 8.14
CA TYR A 123 13.78 -7.75 8.36
C TYR A 123 14.83 -6.90 9.11
N MET A 124 14.95 -5.61 8.77
CA MET A 124 15.91 -4.70 9.43
C MET A 124 15.48 -4.32 10.85
N LEU A 125 14.18 -4.26 11.14
CA LEU A 125 13.67 -4.05 12.51
C LEU A 125 13.96 -5.25 13.42
N GLY A 126 13.80 -6.46 12.88
CA GLY A 126 14.11 -7.73 13.54
C GLY A 126 13.21 -8.07 14.73
N GLY A 127 13.54 -9.16 15.43
CA GLY A 127 12.73 -9.64 16.56
C GLY A 127 11.37 -10.14 16.08
N ASP A 128 10.29 -9.61 16.65
CA ASP A 128 8.91 -9.97 16.29
C ASP A 128 8.55 -9.53 14.85
N ASP A 129 9.35 -8.66 14.23
CA ASP A 129 9.17 -8.24 12.84
C ASP A 129 9.71 -9.25 11.82
N TYR A 130 10.41 -10.30 12.24
CA TYR A 130 10.88 -11.32 11.31
C TYR A 130 9.75 -12.18 10.71
N GLU A 131 8.64 -12.35 11.41
CA GLU A 131 7.49 -13.13 10.92
C GLU A 131 6.83 -12.45 9.71
N PRO A 132 6.39 -11.17 9.77
CA PRO A 132 5.90 -10.48 8.59
C PRO A 132 6.96 -10.33 7.51
N ALA A 133 8.25 -10.20 7.85
CA ALA A 133 9.31 -10.19 6.83
C ALA A 133 9.35 -11.50 6.02
N ALA A 134 9.35 -12.66 6.70
CA ALA A 134 9.41 -13.97 6.06
C ALA A 134 8.15 -14.21 5.20
N LEU A 135 6.97 -13.89 5.74
CA LEU A 135 5.71 -13.98 5.02
C LEU A 135 5.73 -13.17 3.71
N LEU A 136 6.18 -11.91 3.78
CA LEU A 136 6.17 -11.01 2.62
C LEU A 136 7.26 -11.35 1.59
N PHE A 137 8.45 -11.80 2.00
CA PHE A 137 9.46 -12.30 1.06
C PHE A 137 8.97 -13.56 0.34
N LYS A 138 8.33 -14.49 1.05
CA LYS A 138 7.70 -15.67 0.46
C LYS A 138 6.64 -15.25 -0.57
N TYR A 139 5.74 -14.35 -0.19
CA TYR A 139 4.69 -13.88 -1.08
C TYR A 139 5.26 -13.15 -2.31
N TYR A 140 6.31 -12.33 -2.13
CA TYR A 140 7.00 -11.68 -3.25
C TYR A 140 7.56 -12.70 -4.24
N TRP A 141 8.17 -13.78 -3.75
CA TRP A 141 8.65 -14.87 -4.60
C TRP A 141 7.51 -15.60 -5.32
N GLU A 142 6.38 -15.85 -4.66
CA GLU A 142 5.22 -16.49 -5.31
C GLU A 142 4.66 -15.66 -6.48
N VAL A 143 4.81 -14.32 -6.43
CA VAL A 143 4.38 -13.41 -7.49
C VAL A 143 5.42 -13.29 -8.61
N GLU A 144 6.69 -13.09 -8.30
CA GLU A 144 7.75 -12.83 -9.30
C GLU A 144 8.48 -14.10 -9.80
N GLY A 145 8.44 -15.19 -9.03
CA GLY A 145 9.15 -16.44 -9.29
C GLY A 145 10.67 -16.25 -9.37
N GLU A 146 11.32 -17.01 -10.26
CA GLU A 146 12.78 -17.03 -10.49
C GLU A 146 13.42 -15.67 -10.83
N ARG A 147 12.63 -14.60 -11.03
CA ARG A 147 13.16 -13.25 -11.19
C ARG A 147 13.51 -12.58 -9.86
N SER A 148 13.17 -13.21 -8.74
CA SER A 148 13.28 -12.67 -7.39
C SER A 148 14.24 -13.45 -6.49
N ASP A 149 15.37 -13.94 -7.04
CA ASP A 149 16.38 -14.72 -6.30
C ASP A 149 16.85 -14.03 -5.00
N ASP A 150 16.82 -12.70 -4.97
CA ASP A 150 17.11 -11.91 -3.77
C ASP A 150 16.16 -12.26 -2.61
N ALA A 151 14.87 -12.49 -2.87
CA ALA A 151 13.89 -12.87 -1.85
C ALA A 151 14.17 -14.27 -1.28
N LEU A 152 14.53 -15.25 -2.12
CA LEU A 152 15.00 -16.56 -1.64
C LEU A 152 16.28 -16.45 -0.83
N GLY A 153 17.21 -15.58 -1.25
CA GLY A 153 18.43 -15.30 -0.50
C GLY A 153 18.14 -14.75 0.89
N MET A 154 17.16 -13.85 1.02
CA MET A 154 16.72 -13.32 2.31
C MET A 154 16.07 -14.41 3.17
N LEU A 155 15.16 -15.22 2.61
CA LEU A 155 14.54 -16.34 3.32
C LEU A 155 15.56 -17.37 3.79
N SER A 156 16.51 -17.75 2.92
CA SER A 156 17.61 -18.67 3.25
C SER A 156 18.42 -18.14 4.43
N ARG A 157 18.79 -16.86 4.38
CA ARG A 157 19.53 -16.20 5.46
C ARG A 157 18.73 -16.19 6.76
N MET A 158 17.45 -15.85 6.71
CA MET A 158 16.60 -15.81 7.91
C MET A 158 16.43 -17.20 8.53
N LEU A 159 16.23 -18.23 7.71
CA LEU A 159 16.10 -19.61 8.18
C LEU A 159 17.42 -20.12 8.78
N SER A 160 18.55 -19.93 8.09
CA SER A 160 19.87 -20.37 8.58
C SER A 160 20.32 -19.69 9.88
N ASN A 161 19.83 -18.49 10.15
CA ASN A 161 20.11 -17.80 11.41
C ASN A 161 19.09 -18.16 12.52
N GLY A 162 18.13 -19.05 12.25
CA GLY A 162 17.09 -19.45 13.19
C GLY A 162 16.11 -18.33 13.53
N TRP A 163 15.96 -17.34 12.64
CA TRP A 163 15.04 -16.21 12.83
C TRP A 163 13.61 -16.59 12.47
N ILE A 164 13.43 -17.51 11.51
CA ILE A 164 12.12 -18.10 11.20
C ILE A 164 11.83 -19.22 12.22
N LYS A 165 10.69 -19.12 12.92
CA LYS A 165 10.31 -20.07 13.99
C LYS A 165 9.41 -21.15 13.42
N SER A 166 9.59 -22.40 13.88
CA SER A 166 8.79 -23.55 13.44
C SER A 166 7.30 -23.45 13.77
N GLY A 167 6.92 -22.61 14.74
CA GLY A 167 5.53 -22.31 15.06
C GLY A 167 4.86 -21.30 14.12
N TRP A 168 5.60 -20.71 13.17
CA TRP A 168 5.02 -19.74 12.24
C TRP A 168 4.30 -20.41 11.09
N ASN A 169 3.14 -19.85 10.70
CA ASN A 169 2.34 -20.38 9.59
C ASN A 169 3.16 -20.54 8.30
N CYS A 170 4.03 -19.56 8.04
CA CYS A 170 4.87 -19.55 6.86
C CYS A 170 6.08 -20.51 6.92
N TYR A 171 6.38 -21.14 8.06
CA TYR A 171 7.61 -21.92 8.24
C TYR A 171 7.72 -23.08 7.26
N CYS A 172 6.70 -23.96 7.24
CA CYS A 172 6.67 -25.14 6.39
C CYS A 172 6.80 -24.75 4.91
N ASP A 173 6.07 -23.71 4.51
CA ASP A 173 6.08 -23.21 3.14
C ASP A 173 7.45 -22.64 2.76
N VAL A 174 8.11 -21.91 3.66
CA VAL A 174 9.47 -21.40 3.41
C VAL A 174 10.47 -22.54 3.29
N VAL A 175 10.43 -23.55 4.17
CA VAL A 175 11.32 -24.72 4.08
C VAL A 175 11.12 -25.47 2.76
N ALA A 176 9.87 -25.71 2.37
CA ALA A 176 9.54 -26.35 1.10
C ALA A 176 10.03 -25.55 -0.10
N LEU A 177 9.82 -24.23 -0.07
CA LEU A 177 10.26 -23.33 -1.12
C LEU A 177 11.80 -23.34 -1.28
N LEU A 178 12.53 -23.24 -0.17
CA LEU A 178 13.99 -23.23 -0.19
C LEU A 178 14.56 -24.59 -0.63
N LYS A 179 13.94 -25.70 -0.25
CA LYS A 179 14.33 -27.04 -0.71
C LYS A 179 14.26 -27.17 -2.23
N GLU A 180 13.22 -26.59 -2.84
CA GLU A 180 12.95 -26.75 -4.26
C GLU A 180 13.76 -25.77 -5.11
N TYR A 181 13.95 -24.55 -4.63
CA TYR A 181 14.47 -23.44 -5.43
C TYR A 181 15.78 -22.82 -4.92
N SER A 182 16.38 -23.30 -3.82
CA SER A 182 17.65 -22.78 -3.29
C SER A 182 18.69 -23.88 -3.07
N ASP A 183 19.96 -23.45 -2.90
CA ASP A 183 21.09 -24.35 -2.61
C ASP A 183 21.20 -24.71 -1.11
N LEU A 184 20.25 -24.26 -0.27
CA LEU A 184 20.28 -24.51 1.17
C LEU A 184 19.91 -25.97 1.47
N ASP A 185 20.77 -26.70 2.19
CA ASP A 185 20.39 -28.00 2.74
C ASP A 185 19.34 -27.81 3.85
N THR A 186 18.10 -28.18 3.54
CA THR A 186 16.95 -28.00 4.43
C THR A 186 16.70 -29.20 5.36
N THR A 187 17.49 -30.28 5.27
CA THR A 187 17.25 -31.55 5.97
C THR A 187 17.07 -31.39 7.48
N GLU A 188 17.85 -30.51 8.10
CA GLU A 188 17.79 -30.27 9.56
C GLU A 188 16.50 -29.54 9.97
N TYR A 189 15.97 -28.66 9.13
CA TYR A 189 14.75 -27.87 9.40
C TYR A 189 13.48 -28.69 9.16
N GLU A 190 13.55 -29.71 8.30
CA GLU A 190 12.44 -30.66 8.08
C GLU A 190 12.16 -31.53 9.31
N LEU A 191 13.17 -31.77 10.15
CA LEU A 191 13.01 -32.54 11.39
C LEU A 191 12.24 -31.79 12.48
N ASP A 192 12.21 -30.46 12.38
CA ASP A 192 11.51 -29.56 13.31
C ASP A 192 10.04 -29.32 12.91
N LEU A 193 9.56 -29.97 11.84
CA LEU A 193 8.17 -29.91 11.38
C LEU A 193 7.27 -30.73 12.33
N ASP A 194 6.83 -30.10 13.42
CA ASP A 194 5.76 -30.62 14.25
C ASP A 194 4.40 -30.15 13.73
N GLU A 195 3.77 -30.95 12.85
CA GLU A 195 2.43 -30.69 12.33
C GLU A 195 1.33 -30.60 13.41
N SER A 196 1.65 -30.98 14.66
CA SER A 196 0.72 -30.89 15.80
C SER A 196 0.88 -29.61 16.64
N ALA A 197 1.91 -28.81 16.37
CA ALA A 197 2.15 -27.55 17.07
C ALA A 197 1.08 -26.50 16.69
N PRO A 198 0.61 -25.69 17.65
CA PRO A 198 -0.27 -24.58 17.33
C PRO A 198 0.51 -23.55 16.50
N VAL A 199 0.08 -23.37 15.26
CA VAL A 199 0.60 -22.34 14.35
C VAL A 199 -0.07 -20.99 14.63
N ASP A 200 0.65 -19.89 14.40
CA ASP A 200 0.00 -18.59 14.34
C ASP A 200 -0.96 -18.45 13.14
N ASP A 201 -1.83 -17.45 13.23
CA ASP A 201 -2.87 -17.17 12.22
C ASP A 201 -2.38 -16.16 11.16
N LEU A 202 -1.10 -15.78 11.15
CA LEU A 202 -0.61 -14.74 10.23
C LEU A 202 -0.42 -15.30 8.81
N THR A 203 -1.27 -14.84 7.90
CA THR A 203 -1.26 -15.18 6.48
C THR A 203 -1.22 -13.91 5.63
N VAL A 204 -0.91 -14.03 4.34
CA VAL A 204 -0.97 -12.89 3.40
C VAL A 204 -2.37 -12.28 3.41
N ASP A 205 -3.41 -13.12 3.35
CA ASP A 205 -4.81 -12.69 3.40
C ASP A 205 -5.12 -11.94 4.69
N SER A 206 -4.72 -12.45 5.86
CA SER A 206 -4.98 -11.77 7.14
C SER A 206 -4.15 -10.48 7.28
N TYR A 207 -2.93 -10.44 6.74
CA TYR A 207 -2.05 -9.27 6.77
C TYR A 207 -2.64 -8.12 5.93
N PHE A 208 -3.22 -8.43 4.78
CA PHE A 208 -3.85 -7.46 3.87
C PHE A 208 -5.37 -7.31 4.05
N ALA A 209 -5.99 -8.00 5.03
CA ALA A 209 -7.46 -8.09 5.18
C ALA A 209 -8.17 -6.74 5.40
N SER A 210 -7.49 -5.76 6.01
CA SER A 210 -8.05 -4.45 6.32
C SER A 210 -7.22 -3.33 5.71
N ASP A 211 -7.88 -2.30 5.17
CA ASP A 211 -7.22 -1.06 4.76
C ASP A 211 -6.33 -0.55 5.91
N PRO A 212 -5.05 -0.22 5.65
CA PRO A 212 -4.18 0.29 6.69
C PRO A 212 -4.74 1.63 7.21
N GLU A 213 -4.92 1.76 8.52
CA GLU A 213 -5.33 3.02 9.12
C GLU A 213 -4.18 4.04 9.07
N TYR A 214 -4.51 5.30 8.77
CA TYR A 214 -3.49 6.35 8.81
C TYR A 214 -2.99 6.56 10.24
N PRO A 215 -1.68 6.47 10.52
CA PRO A 215 -1.18 6.52 11.88
C PRO A 215 -1.52 7.84 12.59
N GLY A 216 -1.81 7.75 13.89
CA GLY A 216 -2.19 8.91 14.71
C GLY A 216 -3.65 9.36 14.55
N THR A 217 -4.48 8.64 13.80
CA THR A 217 -5.94 8.88 13.77
C THR A 217 -6.65 8.04 14.82
N VAL A 218 -7.58 8.65 15.57
CA VAL A 218 -8.47 7.90 16.46
C VAL A 218 -9.57 7.28 15.61
N ALA A 219 -9.91 6.00 15.82
CA ALA A 219 -11.01 5.31 15.17
C ALA A 219 -12.33 6.09 15.33
N GLY A 220 -12.64 6.96 14.36
CA GLY A 220 -13.76 7.91 14.43
C GLY A 220 -13.48 9.28 13.80
N ASP A 221 -12.21 9.67 13.63
CA ASP A 221 -11.81 10.95 13.01
C ASP A 221 -11.46 10.81 11.52
N GLN A 222 -11.68 9.61 10.96
CA GLN A 222 -11.78 9.48 9.52
C GLN A 222 -13.01 10.26 9.08
N GLY A 223 -12.77 11.44 8.50
CA GLY A 223 -13.69 12.09 7.59
C GLY A 223 -14.08 11.09 6.51
N LEU A 224 -15.14 10.34 6.78
CA LEU A 224 -15.76 9.35 5.92
C LEU A 224 -14.76 8.33 5.34
N SER A 225 -14.54 7.23 6.06
CA SER A 225 -14.52 5.91 5.43
C SER A 225 -15.87 5.73 4.69
N ARG A 226 -16.00 6.38 3.54
CA ARG A 226 -16.94 5.98 2.52
C ARG A 226 -16.19 4.92 1.76
N LYS A 227 -16.75 3.70 1.73
CA LYS A 227 -16.56 2.80 0.60
C LYS A 227 -16.38 3.66 -0.66
N ARG A 228 -15.25 3.54 -1.35
CA ARG A 228 -14.99 4.29 -2.59
C ARG A 228 -16.25 4.20 -3.45
N SER A 229 -16.89 5.34 -3.68
CA SER A 229 -18.18 5.32 -4.35
C SER A 229 -18.01 4.79 -5.76
N VAL A 230 -19.05 4.18 -6.35
CA VAL A 230 -19.01 3.73 -7.75
C VAL A 230 -18.52 4.84 -8.68
N LEU A 231 -18.81 6.11 -8.36
CA LEU A 231 -18.36 7.26 -9.14
C LEU A 231 -16.83 7.43 -9.06
N GLU A 232 -16.26 7.39 -7.85
CA GLU A 232 -14.81 7.55 -7.65
C GLU A 232 -14.02 6.45 -8.32
N VAL A 233 -14.47 5.19 -8.22
CA VAL A 233 -13.80 4.07 -8.89
C VAL A 233 -13.84 4.22 -10.41
N LEU A 234 -14.98 4.61 -10.99
CA LEU A 234 -15.08 4.85 -12.44
C LEU A 234 -14.20 6.02 -12.90
N LEU A 235 -14.14 7.12 -12.14
CA LEU A 235 -13.32 8.27 -12.49
C LEU A 235 -11.82 7.96 -12.40
N ASN A 236 -11.37 7.21 -11.39
CA ASN A 236 -9.98 6.78 -11.26
C ASN A 236 -9.53 5.87 -12.41
N MET A 237 -10.46 5.09 -12.99
CA MET A 237 -10.21 4.30 -14.20
C MET A 237 -10.23 5.12 -15.50
N GLY A 238 -10.39 6.45 -15.41
CA GLY A 238 -10.52 7.35 -16.55
C GLY A 238 -11.86 7.23 -17.27
N ILE A 239 -12.89 6.68 -16.63
CA ILE A 239 -14.19 6.42 -17.25
C ILE A 239 -15.16 7.57 -16.92
N PRO A 240 -15.64 8.32 -17.92
CA PRO A 240 -16.61 9.39 -17.69
C PRO A 240 -17.93 8.82 -17.18
N ALA A 241 -18.30 9.18 -15.95
CA ALA A 241 -19.51 8.67 -15.30
C ALA A 241 -20.31 9.82 -14.68
N THR A 242 -21.64 9.67 -14.64
CA THR A 242 -22.55 10.60 -13.96
C THR A 242 -23.27 9.90 -12.82
N GLN A 243 -23.10 10.40 -11.60
CA GLN A 243 -23.77 9.87 -10.42
C GLN A 243 -25.24 10.27 -10.37
N ARG A 244 -26.10 9.32 -10.00
CA ARG A 244 -27.55 9.49 -9.81
C ARG A 244 -27.88 9.63 -8.34
N ALA A 245 -29.06 10.19 -8.05
CA ALA A 245 -29.55 10.40 -6.68
C ALA A 245 -29.65 9.12 -5.83
N ASN A 246 -29.73 7.94 -6.45
CA ASN A 246 -29.77 6.65 -5.78
C ASN A 246 -28.38 5.99 -5.60
N GLY A 247 -27.29 6.72 -5.84
CA GLY A 247 -25.91 6.25 -5.70
C GLY A 247 -25.37 5.43 -6.88
N SER A 248 -26.21 5.06 -7.86
CA SER A 248 -25.74 4.41 -9.08
C SER A 248 -25.09 5.39 -10.06
N CYS A 249 -24.20 4.90 -10.91
CA CYS A 249 -23.53 5.70 -11.93
C CYS A 249 -23.97 5.30 -13.34
N ALA A 250 -24.13 6.29 -14.22
CA ALA A 250 -24.39 6.08 -15.63
C ALA A 250 -23.12 6.38 -16.45
N VAL A 251 -22.76 5.43 -17.31
CA VAL A 251 -21.65 5.55 -18.28
C VAL A 251 -22.24 5.40 -19.68
N ARG A 252 -21.88 6.26 -20.62
CA ARG A 252 -22.37 6.13 -22.00
C ARG A 252 -21.62 4.99 -22.69
N ILE A 253 -22.35 4.09 -23.37
CA ILE A 253 -21.74 2.92 -24.04
C ILE A 253 -20.68 3.35 -25.06
N LYS A 254 -20.92 4.47 -25.76
CA LYS A 254 -19.95 5.04 -26.72
C LYS A 254 -18.63 5.50 -26.08
N ASP A 255 -18.61 5.80 -24.79
CA ASP A 255 -17.42 6.31 -24.10
C ASP A 255 -16.59 5.15 -23.50
N CYS A 256 -17.22 4.00 -23.21
CA CYS A 256 -16.56 2.79 -22.70
C CYS A 256 -17.45 1.57 -23.01
N PRO A 257 -17.34 0.97 -24.21
CA PRO A 257 -18.20 -0.15 -24.63
C PRO A 257 -17.90 -1.46 -23.89
N ASP A 258 -16.67 -1.61 -23.41
CA ASP A 258 -16.10 -2.73 -22.64
C ASP A 258 -16.27 -2.60 -21.12
N LEU A 259 -17.09 -1.64 -20.66
CA LEU A 259 -17.28 -1.37 -19.23
C LEU A 259 -17.58 -2.62 -18.38
N PRO A 260 -18.45 -3.57 -18.80
CA PRO A 260 -18.74 -4.75 -17.97
C PRO A 260 -17.50 -5.60 -17.67
N GLU A 261 -16.57 -5.72 -18.61
CA GLU A 261 -15.33 -6.48 -18.43
C GLU A 261 -14.39 -5.74 -17.49
N ARG A 262 -14.21 -4.43 -17.70
CA ARG A 262 -13.32 -3.58 -16.89
C ARG A 262 -13.73 -3.51 -15.42
N VAL A 263 -15.03 -3.56 -15.13
CA VAL A 263 -15.52 -3.45 -13.74
C VAL A 263 -15.83 -4.79 -13.07
N SER A 264 -15.58 -5.92 -13.76
CA SER A 264 -15.92 -7.26 -13.27
C SER A 264 -15.22 -7.61 -11.93
N GLN A 265 -13.95 -7.21 -11.78
CA GLN A 265 -13.14 -7.43 -10.59
C GLN A 265 -13.66 -6.74 -9.32
N PHE A 266 -14.49 -5.70 -9.46
CA PHE A 266 -15.02 -4.93 -8.33
C PHE A 266 -16.39 -5.44 -7.81
N GLY A 267 -16.94 -6.51 -8.42
CA GLY A 267 -18.22 -7.09 -7.99
C GLY A 267 -19.43 -6.17 -8.18
N TYR A 268 -19.33 -5.13 -9.03
CA TYR A 268 -20.43 -4.23 -9.32
C TYR A 268 -21.51 -4.89 -10.17
N VAL A 269 -22.76 -4.48 -9.95
CA VAL A 269 -23.87 -4.90 -10.81
C VAL A 269 -24.02 -3.90 -11.94
N VAL A 270 -23.77 -4.35 -13.18
CA VAL A 270 -23.92 -3.56 -14.39
C VAL A 270 -25.23 -3.93 -15.09
N LYS A 271 -26.07 -2.93 -15.38
CA LYS A 271 -27.25 -3.09 -16.24
C LYS A 271 -27.07 -2.29 -17.52
N GLU A 272 -27.17 -2.96 -18.66
CA GLU A 272 -27.13 -2.33 -19.97
C GLU A 272 -28.50 -1.75 -20.36
N SER A 273 -28.48 -0.63 -21.05
CA SER A 273 -29.62 -0.02 -21.74
C SER A 273 -29.19 0.42 -23.14
N ARG A 274 -30.14 0.87 -23.97
CA ARG A 274 -29.89 1.22 -25.39
C ARG A 274 -28.72 2.19 -25.64
N ALA A 275 -28.34 3.03 -24.68
CA ALA A 275 -27.27 4.03 -24.85
C ALA A 275 -26.31 4.16 -23.66
N SER A 276 -26.52 3.43 -22.56
CA SER A 276 -25.75 3.61 -21.33
C SER A 276 -25.71 2.35 -20.49
N TYR A 277 -24.61 2.16 -19.77
CA TYR A 277 -24.48 1.22 -18.67
C TYR A 277 -24.84 1.90 -17.35
N ILE A 278 -25.57 1.18 -16.49
CA ILE A 278 -25.88 1.59 -15.12
C ILE A 278 -25.12 0.68 -14.16
N VAL A 279 -24.19 1.27 -13.41
CA VAL A 279 -23.31 0.58 -12.46
C VAL A 279 -23.78 0.87 -11.04
N LYS A 280 -23.90 -0.16 -10.21
CA LYS A 280 -24.26 -0.01 -8.79
C LYS A 280 -23.48 -1.00 -7.92
N GLU A 281 -23.30 -0.64 -6.65
CA GLU A 281 -22.78 -1.57 -5.65
C GLU A 281 -23.67 -2.80 -5.50
N PRO A 282 -23.09 -3.97 -5.19
CA PRO A 282 -23.86 -5.13 -4.79
C PRO A 282 -24.67 -4.81 -3.52
N ALA A 283 -25.91 -5.30 -3.46
CA ALA A 283 -26.74 -5.12 -2.27
C ALA A 283 -26.05 -5.81 -1.08
N LYS A 284 -25.89 -5.12 0.05
CA LYS A 284 -25.43 -5.73 1.31
C LYS A 284 -26.40 -6.87 1.64
N ARG A 285 -25.90 -8.10 1.73
CA ARG A 285 -26.60 -9.20 2.38
C ARG A 285 -26.51 -9.03 3.89
#